data_AF-A0AAW9B9H9-F1
#
_entry.id   AF-A0AAW9B9H9-F1
#
_cell.length_a   1.000
_cell.length_b   1.000
_cell.length_c   1.000
_cell.angle_alpha   90.00
_cell.angle_beta   90.00
_cell.angle_gamma   90.00
#
_symmetry.space_group_name_H-M   'P 1'
#
loop_
_entity.id
_entity.type
_entity.pdbx_description
1 polymer ?
#
loop_
_entity_poly.entity_id
_entity_poly.type
_entity_poly.pdbx_seq_one_letter_code
_entity_poly.pdbx_strand_id
1 'polypeptide(L)'
;MAGLVKRYGDDLSKCDFIAAMKLASKGREPDEIGKAMAEASPAIMERKTGHEADYIKRTVQKVMELPQVQEARAELAKQAEKQQYRGPTLG
;
A
#
# COMPACT_ATOMS: atom_id res chain seq x y z
N MET A 1 7.00 -12.18 2.02
CA MET A 1 7.30 -11.34 3.20
C MET A 1 8.69 -11.57 3.83
N ALA A 2 9.49 -12.57 3.42
CA ALA A 2 10.76 -12.90 4.09
C ALA A 2 11.99 -12.01 3.75
N GLY A 3 11.94 -11.19 2.70
CA GLY A 3 13.13 -10.46 2.20
C GLY A 3 13.39 -9.07 2.81
N LEU A 4 12.38 -8.45 3.44
CA LEU A 4 12.47 -7.09 3.99
C LEU A 4 12.95 -7.09 5.46
N VAL A 5 12.46 -8.05 6.26
CA VAL A 5 12.81 -8.20 7.68
C VAL A 5 14.31 -8.45 7.89
N LYS A 6 14.97 -9.09 6.91
CA LYS A 6 16.40 -9.44 6.99
C LYS A 6 17.36 -8.27 6.68
N ARG A 7 16.87 -7.14 6.15
CA ARG A 7 17.70 -5.94 5.84
C ARG A 7 17.49 -4.78 6.80
N TYR A 8 16.36 -4.72 7.52
CA TYR A 8 15.97 -3.59 8.36
C TYR A 8 15.69 -4.02 9.80
N GLY A 9 16.54 -4.91 10.35
CA GLY A 9 16.31 -5.66 11.59
C GLY A 9 15.87 -4.89 12.85
N ASP A 10 15.87 -3.56 12.87
CA ASP A 10 15.40 -2.73 13.99
C ASP A 10 14.26 -1.75 13.65
N ASP A 11 13.82 -1.64 12.39
CA ASP A 11 12.87 -0.60 11.97
C ASP A 11 11.64 -1.18 11.26
N LEU A 12 10.91 -2.03 12.00
CA LEU A 12 9.68 -2.71 11.56
C LEU A 12 8.63 -1.72 11.04
N SER A 13 8.59 -0.51 11.60
CA SER A 13 7.69 0.57 11.17
C SER A 13 7.96 1.03 9.73
N LYS A 14 9.23 0.99 9.29
CA LYS A 14 9.63 1.37 7.92
C LYS A 14 9.28 0.28 6.90
N CYS A 15 9.32 -0.98 7.30
CA CYS A 15 8.87 -2.09 6.47
C CYS A 15 7.38 -1.97 6.13
N ASP A 16 6.56 -1.63 7.12
CA ASP A 16 5.12 -1.41 6.93
C ASP A 16 4.84 -0.25 5.99
N PHE A 17 5.59 0.86 6.13
CA PHE A 17 5.45 2.02 5.25
C PHE A 17 5.76 1.68 3.79
N ILE A 18 6.85 0.94 3.54
CA ILE A 18 7.25 0.53 2.18
C ILE A 18 6.24 -0.46 1.59
N ALA A 19 5.69 -1.37 2.41
CA ALA A 19 4.66 -2.30 1.97
C ALA A 19 3.38 -1.56 1.58
N ALA A 20 2.93 -0.62 2.41
CA ALA A 20 1.77 0.23 2.16
C ALA A 20 1.95 1.06 0.89
N MET A 21 3.11 1.68 0.71
CA MET A 21 3.44 2.45 -0.50
C MET A 21 3.40 1.62 -1.77
N LYS A 22 3.94 0.39 -1.73
CA LYS A 22 3.86 -0.53 -2.87
C LYS A 22 2.44 -0.96 -3.20
N LEU A 23 1.59 -1.15 -2.21
CA LEU A 23 0.18 -1.49 -2.43
C LEU A 23 -0.59 -0.29 -3.00
N ALA A 24 -0.38 0.91 -2.45
CA ALA A 24 -0.99 2.14 -2.97
C ALA A 24 -0.57 2.43 -4.41
N SER A 25 0.72 2.26 -4.72
CA SER A 25 1.26 2.42 -6.08
C SER A 25 0.75 1.37 -7.06
N LYS A 26 0.14 0.27 -6.59
CA LYS A 26 -0.56 -0.73 -7.42
C LYS A 26 -2.04 -0.41 -7.63
N GLY A 27 -2.52 0.74 -7.12
CA GLY A 27 -3.91 1.15 -7.23
C GLY A 27 -4.83 0.51 -6.20
N ARG A 28 -4.31 -0.03 -5.09
CA ARG A 28 -5.13 -0.53 -3.98
C ARG A 28 -5.73 0.63 -3.19
N GLU A 29 -6.95 0.43 -2.71
CA GLU A 29 -7.66 1.43 -1.92
C GLU A 29 -7.08 1.54 -0.50
N PRO A 30 -7.13 2.73 0.12
CA PRO A 30 -6.57 2.96 1.45
C PRO A 30 -7.13 1.99 2.51
N ASP A 31 -8.42 1.65 2.42
CA ASP A 31 -9.06 0.68 3.32
C ASP A 31 -8.50 -0.75 3.16
N GLU A 32 -8.27 -1.19 1.92
CA GLU A 32 -7.65 -2.49 1.65
C GLU A 32 -6.21 -2.56 2.16
N ILE A 33 -5.46 -1.46 1.97
CA ILE A 33 -4.09 -1.36 2.47
C ILE A 33 -4.09 -1.40 3.99
N GLY A 34 -5.01 -0.67 4.63
CA GLY A 34 -5.12 -0.65 6.08
C GLY A 34 -5.44 -2.03 6.67
N LYS A 35 -6.34 -2.78 6.02
CA LYS A 35 -6.65 -4.16 6.42
C LYS A 35 -5.47 -5.10 6.19
N ALA A 36 -4.78 -5.00 5.06
CA ALA A 36 -3.60 -5.81 4.78
C ALA A 36 -2.44 -5.50 5.76
N MET A 37 -2.28 -4.23 6.15
CA MET A 37 -1.34 -3.85 7.20
C MET A 37 -1.76 -4.43 8.56
N ALA A 38 -3.04 -4.37 8.92
CA ALA A 38 -3.56 -4.97 10.16
C ALA A 38 -3.29 -6.48 10.26
N GLU A 39 -3.45 -7.20 9.16
CA GLU A 39 -3.27 -8.66 9.11
C GLU A 39 -1.81 -9.08 8.96
N ALA A 40 -0.97 -8.30 8.27
CA ALA A 40 0.38 -8.71 7.89
C ALA A 40 1.52 -7.96 8.62
N SER A 41 1.24 -6.88 9.36
CA SER A 41 2.26 -6.12 10.09
C SER A 41 2.61 -6.83 11.40
N PRO A 42 3.88 -7.26 11.59
CA PRO A 42 4.35 -7.74 12.89
C PRO A 42 4.44 -6.62 13.93
N ALA A 43 4.56 -5.35 13.50
CA ALA A 43 4.64 -4.20 14.41
C ALA A 43 3.31 -3.89 15.12
N ILE A 44 2.20 -4.37 14.57
CA ILE A 44 0.87 -4.30 15.18
C ILE A 44 0.74 -5.31 16.31
N MET A 45 1.28 -6.53 16.14
CA MET A 45 1.28 -7.57 17.18
C MET A 45 2.08 -7.18 18.44
N GLU A 46 3.07 -6.30 18.32
CA GLU A 46 3.85 -5.81 19.48
C GLU A 46 3.22 -4.61 20.21
N ARG A 47 2.15 -4.01 19.66
CA ARG A 47 1.54 -2.80 20.25
C ARG A 47 0.33 -3.13 21.12
N LYS A 48 0.12 -2.31 22.16
CA LYS A 48 -1.05 -2.41 23.04
C LYS A 48 -2.32 -2.23 22.22
N THR A 49 -3.26 -3.16 22.40
CA THR A 49 -4.59 -3.19 21.80
C THR A 49 -5.27 -1.84 21.99
N GLY A 50 -5.47 -1.09 20.90
CA GLY A 50 -6.15 0.22 20.90
C GLY A 50 -5.48 1.34 20.10
N HIS A 51 -4.18 1.25 19.79
CA HIS A 51 -3.47 2.30 18.99
C HIS A 51 -3.05 1.86 17.59
N GLU A 52 -3.35 0.61 17.22
CA GLU A 52 -2.96 0.02 15.95
C GLU A 52 -3.71 0.65 14.77
N ALA A 53 -5.02 0.85 14.93
CA ALA A 53 -5.87 1.47 13.91
C ALA A 53 -5.45 2.90 13.61
N ASP A 54 -5.08 3.69 14.63
CA ASP A 54 -4.60 5.06 14.45
C ASP A 54 -3.26 5.11 13.73
N TYR A 55 -2.36 4.18 14.06
CA TYR A 55 -1.08 4.05 13.36
C TYR A 55 -1.27 3.69 11.88
N ILE A 56 -2.15 2.72 11.58
CA ILE A 56 -2.48 2.32 10.21
C ILE A 56 -3.06 3.50 9.44
N LYS A 57 -4.08 4.17 9.99
CA LYS A 57 -4.72 5.32 9.34
C LYS A 57 -3.71 6.42 9.01
N ARG A 58 -2.87 6.82 9.97
CA ARG A 58 -1.83 7.84 9.75
C ARG A 58 -0.80 7.40 8.72
N THR A 59 -0.47 6.12 8.68
CA THR A 59 0.51 5.57 7.72
C THR A 59 -0.05 5.54 6.31
N VAL A 60 -1.28 5.03 6.14
CA VAL A 60 -1.96 4.99 4.85
C VAL A 60 -2.21 6.39 4.31
N GLN A 61 -2.65 7.33 5.16
CA GLN A 61 -2.88 8.71 4.75
C GLN A 61 -1.58 9.34 4.22
N LYS A 62 -0.47 9.22 4.97
CA LYS A 62 0.84 9.72 4.52
C LYS A 62 1.27 9.11 3.19
N VAL A 63 1.04 7.81 3.02
CA VAL A 63 1.38 7.11 1.78
C VAL A 63 0.56 7.64 0.60
N MET A 64 -0.73 7.92 0.79
CA MET A 64 -1.60 8.47 -0.25
C MET A 64 -1.27 9.92 -0.60
N GLU A 65 -0.74 10.69 0.36
CA GLU A 65 -0.28 12.07 0.16
C GLU A 65 1.08 12.14 -0.57
N LEU A 66 1.78 11.03 -0.78
CA LEU A 66 3.05 11.03 -1.50
C LEU A 66 2.86 11.28 -3.00
N PRO A 67 3.60 12.23 -3.60
CA PRO A 67 3.55 12.50 -5.04
C PRO A 67 3.80 11.24 -5.89
N GLN A 68 4.81 10.45 -5.51
CA GLN A 68 5.14 9.17 -6.16
C GLN A 68 3.98 8.17 -6.20
N VAL A 69 3.13 8.13 -5.17
CA VAL A 69 1.96 7.24 -5.14
C VAL A 69 0.83 7.79 -6.00
N GLN A 70 0.62 9.11 -5.97
CA GLN A 70 -0.39 9.77 -6.80
C GLN A 70 -0.06 9.62 -8.29
N GLU A 71 1.21 9.82 -8.67
CA GLU A 71 1.70 9.62 -10.02
C GLU A 71 1.53 8.15 -10.45
N ALA A 72 1.97 7.19 -9.64
CA ALA A 72 1.81 5.77 -9.96
C ALA A 72 0.34 5.37 -10.15
N ARG A 73 -0.58 5.88 -9.31
CA ARG A 73 -2.03 5.66 -9.45
C ARG A 73 -2.58 6.31 -10.71
N ALA A 74 -2.17 7.53 -11.02
CA ALA A 74 -2.58 8.23 -12.24
C ALA A 74 -2.08 7.52 -13.50
N GLU A 75 -0.86 7.00 -13.49
CA GLU A 75 -0.32 6.18 -14.59
C GLU A 75 -1.06 4.85 -14.74
N LEU A 76 -1.38 4.18 -13.64
CA LEU A 76 -2.20 2.96 -13.65
C LEU A 76 -3.59 3.21 -14.22
N ALA A 77 -4.25 4.31 -13.83
CA ALA A 77 -5.55 4.69 -14.37
C ALA A 77 -5.47 4.93 -15.89
N LYS A 78 -4.44 5.66 -16.36
CA LYS A 78 -4.19 5.88 -17.79
C LYS A 78 -3.90 4.57 -18.54
N GLN A 79 -3.21 3.62 -17.92
CA GLN A 79 -2.94 2.30 -18.51
C GLN A 79 -4.21 1.45 -18.59
N ALA A 80 -5.05 1.46 -17.55
CA ALA A 80 -6.32 0.74 -17.53
C ALA A 80 -7.28 1.26 -18.61
N GLU A 81 -7.37 2.59 -18.78
CA GLU A 81 -8.17 3.21 -19.83
C GLU A 81 -7.66 2.84 -21.24
N LYS A 82 -6.34 2.86 -21.46
CA LYS A 82 -5.73 2.43 -22.72
C LYS A 82 -5.94 0.95 -23.03
N GLN A 83 -6.00 0.09 -22.01
CA GLN A 83 -6.31 -1.34 -22.19
C GLN A 83 -7.80 -1.56 -22.51
N GLN A 84 -8.72 -0.82 -21.88
CA GLN A 84 -10.15 -0.90 -22.19
C GLN A 84 -10.47 -0.39 -23.60
N TYR A 85 -9.69 0.54 -24.15
CA TYR A 85 -9.88 1.04 -25.51
C TYR A 85 -9.37 0.09 -26.62
N ARG A 86 -8.70 -1.02 -26.27
CA ARG A 86 -8.32 -2.08 -27.23
C ARG A 86 -9.51 -3.01 -27.55
N GLY A 87 -10.58 -2.41 -28.09
CA GLY A 87 -11.52 -2.96 -29.09
C GLY A 87 -12.57 -4.00 -28.67
N PRO A 88 -13.82 -3.89 -29.17
CA PRO A 88 -14.48 -5.06 -29.75
C PRO A 88 -13.83 -5.31 -31.12
N THR A 89 -13.06 -6.40 -31.25
CA THR A 89 -12.74 -6.95 -32.55
C THR A 89 -14.04 -7.47 -33.17
N LEU A 90 -14.62 -6.69 -34.09
CA LEU A 90 -15.65 -7.17 -35.01
C LEU A 90 -14.98 -8.20 -35.93
N GLY A 91 -15.21 -9.48 -35.63
CA GLY A 91 -14.95 -10.62 -36.49
C GLY A 91 -16.27 -11.28 -36.86
#